data_AF-A0A3Q9EX35-F1
#
_entry.id   AF-A0A3Q9EX35-F1
#
_cell.length_a   1.000
_cell.length_b   1.000
_cell.length_c   1.000
_cell.angle_alpha   90.00
_cell.angle_beta   90.00
_cell.angle_gamma   90.00
#
_symmetry.space_group_name_H-M   'P 1'
#
loop_
_entity.id
_entity.type
_entity.pdbx_description
1 polymer ?
#
loop_
_entity_poly.entity_id
_entity_poly.type
_entity_poly.pdbx_seq_one_letter_code
_entity_poly.pdbx_strand_id
1 'polypeptide(L)'
;MAQECRIPHTVLCPARTPTCQTSPYLEAIRRQLAVRTRRLNDTGALTPGPPTASGQSDDPDTHDGPARPVVQLLLCRYLAEHAVEHLRCVAQTRHRHRCPHPIRALTGPAGTWRLLPTGPRRGQLALPDVLMAIYDLGHLPYRGQLRWRAQRCPQHDAAPGAADLALAEWQPFDPLLHAAHIRTRLPHPEARRPGSR
;
A
#
# COMPACT_ATOMS: atom_id res chain seq x y z
N MET A 1 -42.23 4.26 15.49
CA MET A 1 -41.98 4.87 14.17
C MET A 1 -40.70 4.27 13.61
N ALA A 2 -40.81 3.28 12.73
CA ALA A 2 -39.66 2.54 12.21
C ALA A 2 -39.07 3.28 11.00
N GLN A 3 -37.80 3.69 11.09
CA GLN A 3 -37.05 4.20 9.95
C GLN A 3 -36.81 3.08 8.95
N GLU A 4 -37.33 3.24 7.74
CA GLU A 4 -37.16 2.30 6.65
C GLU A 4 -35.73 2.37 6.11
N CYS A 5 -34.92 1.38 6.48
CA CYS A 5 -33.55 1.27 6.03
C CYS A 5 -33.52 0.71 4.60
N ARG A 6 -33.33 1.60 3.61
CA ARG A 6 -33.28 1.26 2.16
C ARG A 6 -31.98 0.57 1.70
N ILE A 7 -31.24 -0.08 2.59
CA ILE A 7 -29.98 -0.76 2.24
C ILE A 7 -30.31 -2.23 1.88
N PRO A 8 -30.17 -2.65 0.61
CA PRO A 8 -30.52 -4.00 0.17
C PRO A 8 -29.36 -4.96 0.47
N HIS A 9 -29.07 -5.21 1.74
CA HIS A 9 -28.24 -6.34 2.13
C HIS A 9 -28.49 -6.71 3.60
N THR A 10 -28.90 -7.95 3.86
CA THR A 10 -29.16 -8.51 5.20
C THR A 10 -27.95 -8.45 6.15
N VAL A 11 -26.75 -8.20 5.62
CA VAL A 11 -25.49 -8.13 6.38
C VAL A 11 -25.06 -6.68 6.70
N LEU A 12 -25.72 -5.66 6.13
CA LEU A 12 -25.35 -4.25 6.31
C LEU A 12 -26.45 -3.40 6.94
N CYS A 13 -27.69 -3.89 6.98
CA CYS A 13 -28.78 -3.18 7.64
C CYS A 13 -28.60 -3.28 9.16
N PRO A 14 -28.41 -2.17 9.90
CA PRO A 14 -28.23 -2.21 11.36
C PRO A 14 -29.42 -2.85 12.09
N ALA A 15 -30.62 -2.75 11.49
CA ALA A 15 -31.84 -3.34 12.03
C ALA A 15 -32.00 -4.85 11.74
N ARG A 16 -31.22 -5.41 10.81
CA ARG A 16 -31.33 -6.83 10.38
C ARG A 16 -30.04 -7.63 10.50
N THR A 17 -28.92 -6.98 10.82
CA THR A 17 -27.66 -7.66 11.07
C THR A 17 -27.75 -8.32 12.45
N PRO A 18 -27.63 -9.66 12.56
CA PRO A 18 -27.52 -10.30 13.85
C PRO A 18 -26.22 -9.81 14.49
N THR A 19 -26.32 -8.87 15.43
CA THR A 19 -25.18 -8.52 16.26
C THR A 19 -24.88 -9.77 17.08
N CYS A 20 -23.79 -10.48 16.78
CA CYS A 20 -23.22 -11.44 17.72
C CYS A 20 -23.24 -10.78 19.09
N GLN A 21 -23.87 -11.41 20.08
CA GLN A 21 -23.92 -10.88 21.43
C GLN A 21 -22.49 -10.75 21.93
N THR A 22 -21.97 -9.53 21.89
CA THR A 22 -20.65 -9.22 22.42
C THR A 22 -20.70 -9.52 23.91
N SER A 23 -19.70 -10.24 24.42
CA SER A 23 -19.66 -10.50 25.86
C SER A 23 -19.65 -9.18 26.63
N PRO A 24 -20.21 -9.12 27.86
CA PRO A 24 -20.25 -7.89 28.66
C PRO A 24 -18.87 -7.23 28.84
N TYR A 25 -17.81 -8.03 28.85
CA TYR A 25 -16.42 -7.57 28.88
C TYR A 25 -16.03 -6.77 27.63
N LEU A 26 -16.37 -7.27 26.43
CA LEU A 26 -16.08 -6.58 25.17
C LEU A 26 -16.92 -5.31 25.04
N GLU A 27 -18.15 -5.29 25.55
CA GLU A 27 -18.97 -4.07 25.59
C GLU A 27 -18.36 -3.01 26.52
N ALA A 28 -17.83 -3.41 27.67
CA ALA A 28 -17.15 -2.52 28.60
C ALA A 28 -15.90 -1.90 27.95
N ILE A 29 -15.07 -2.71 27.27
CA ILE A 29 -13.92 -2.22 26.50
C ILE A 29 -14.35 -1.25 25.40
N ARG A 30 -15.37 -1.62 24.61
CA ARG A 30 -15.87 -0.77 23.51
C ARG A 30 -16.33 0.59 24.03
N ARG A 31 -17.02 0.61 25.16
CA ARG A 31 -17.47 1.84 25.83
C ARG A 31 -16.28 2.68 26.30
N GLN A 32 -15.29 2.08 26.97
CA GLN A 32 -14.09 2.79 27.42
C GLN A 32 -13.31 3.40 26.27
N LEU A 33 -13.11 2.64 25.18
CA LEU A 33 -12.44 3.14 23.98
C LEU A 33 -13.22 4.28 23.31
N ALA A 34 -14.54 4.18 23.22
CA ALA A 34 -15.38 5.24 22.65
C ALA A 34 -15.25 6.55 23.44
N VAL A 35 -15.34 6.49 24.78
CA VAL A 35 -15.17 7.68 25.65
C VAL A 35 -13.77 8.26 25.52
N ARG A 36 -12.73 7.41 25.53
CA ARG A 36 -11.35 7.86 25.41
C ARG A 36 -11.07 8.52 24.06
N THR A 37 -11.54 7.92 22.97
CA THR A 37 -11.39 8.46 21.62
C THR A 37 -12.10 9.81 21.50
N ARG A 38 -13.32 9.93 22.06
CA ARG A 38 -14.06 11.20 22.06
C ARG A 38 -13.31 12.28 22.82
N ARG A 39 -12.80 11.98 24.02
CA ARG A 39 -11.97 12.91 24.79
C ARG A 39 -10.73 13.37 24.01
N LEU A 40 -10.02 12.44 23.38
CA LEU A 40 -8.83 12.76 22.59
C LEU A 40 -9.16 13.63 21.36
N ASN A 41 -10.32 13.42 20.73
CA ASN A 41 -10.78 14.30 19.66
C ASN A 41 -11.15 15.69 20.20
N ASP A 42 -11.90 15.75 21.29
CA ASP A 42 -12.34 17.01 21.91
C ASP A 42 -11.14 17.83 22.42
N THR A 43 -10.06 17.19 22.89
CA THR A 43 -8.81 17.87 23.30
C THR A 43 -7.85 18.15 22.15
N GLY A 44 -8.21 17.84 20.89
CA GLY A 44 -7.32 18.01 19.74
C GLY A 44 -6.07 17.13 19.75
N ALA A 45 -6.03 16.09 20.59
CA ALA A 45 -4.92 15.13 20.65
C ALA A 45 -5.01 14.10 19.50
N LEU A 46 -6.20 13.91 18.94
CA LEU A 46 -6.47 13.12 17.73
C LEU A 46 -7.08 14.02 16.65
N THR A 47 -6.38 15.08 16.26
CA THR A 47 -6.77 15.85 15.06
C THR A 47 -6.36 15.06 13.82
N PRO A 48 -7.29 14.71 12.91
CA PRO A 48 -6.92 14.20 11.60
C PRO A 48 -6.01 15.25 10.94
N GLY A 49 -4.80 14.84 10.57
CA GLY A 49 -3.91 15.73 9.82
C GLY A 49 -4.64 16.25 8.57
N PRO A 50 -4.39 17.51 8.16
CA PRO A 50 -5.00 18.02 6.95
C PRO A 50 -4.70 17.04 5.82
N PRO A 51 -5.69 16.71 4.96
CA PRO A 51 -5.43 15.91 3.78
C PRO A 51 -4.30 16.59 3.03
N THR A 52 -3.18 15.90 2.88
CA THR A 52 -2.05 16.40 2.12
C THR A 52 -2.58 16.62 0.71
N ALA A 53 -2.70 17.88 0.30
CA ALA A 53 -3.09 18.24 -1.05
C ALA A 53 -2.04 17.63 -1.97
N SER A 54 -2.38 16.47 -2.53
CA SER A 54 -1.57 15.82 -3.55
C SER A 54 -1.63 16.75 -4.75
N GLY A 55 -0.53 17.45 -5.02
CA GLY A 55 -0.42 18.38 -6.13
C GLY A 55 -0.89 17.71 -7.41
N GLN A 56 -1.96 18.26 -7.99
CA GLN A 56 -2.36 17.98 -9.35
C GLN A 56 -1.24 18.47 -10.27
N SER A 57 -0.67 17.54 -11.03
CA SER A 57 0.01 17.86 -12.27
C SER A 57 -0.74 17.09 -13.34
N ASP A 58 -1.77 17.74 -13.90
CA ASP A 58 -2.40 17.33 -15.15
C ASP A 58 -1.42 17.70 -16.28
N ASP A 59 -0.52 16.77 -16.59
CA ASP A 59 0.15 16.74 -17.88
C ASP A 59 0.43 15.26 -18.25
N PRO A 60 -0.20 14.70 -19.29
CA PRO A 60 -0.04 13.30 -19.64
C PRO A 60 1.31 12.94 -20.27
N ASP A 61 2.19 13.91 -20.57
CA ASP A 61 3.41 13.68 -21.36
C ASP A 61 4.75 13.96 -20.68
N THR A 62 4.79 14.41 -19.42
CA THR A 62 6.06 14.70 -18.74
C THR A 62 6.37 13.65 -17.66
N HIS A 63 7.02 12.56 -18.08
CA HIS A 63 7.54 11.45 -17.25
C HIS A 63 8.77 11.86 -16.40
N ASP A 64 8.68 12.87 -15.53
CA ASP A 64 9.86 13.32 -14.76
C ASP A 64 9.63 13.57 -13.26
N GLY A 65 8.65 12.89 -12.67
CA GLY A 65 8.52 12.74 -11.21
C GLY A 65 8.75 11.29 -10.79
N PRO A 66 9.29 11.00 -9.59
CA PRO A 66 9.39 9.63 -9.11
C PRO A 66 7.98 9.04 -8.93
N ALA A 67 7.51 8.31 -9.93
CA ALA A 67 6.21 7.67 -9.92
C ALA A 67 6.18 6.64 -8.79
N ARG A 68 5.46 6.93 -7.71
CA ARG A 68 5.18 6.02 -6.59
C ARG A 68 4.35 4.84 -7.12
N PRO A 69 4.95 3.65 -7.31
CA PRO A 69 4.30 2.55 -7.99
C PRO A 69 3.43 1.77 -7.02
N VAL A 70 2.37 1.16 -7.54
CA VAL A 70 1.58 0.19 -6.77
C VAL A 70 2.17 -1.20 -6.97
N VAL A 71 2.59 -1.81 -5.87
CA VAL A 71 3.23 -3.13 -5.82
C VAL A 71 2.26 -4.14 -5.22
N GLN A 72 2.13 -5.29 -5.85
CA GLN A 72 1.35 -6.42 -5.31
C GLN A 72 2.28 -7.49 -4.77
N LEU A 73 2.15 -7.81 -3.49
CA LEU A 73 2.86 -8.90 -2.82
C LEU A 73 2.02 -9.42 -1.66
N LEU A 74 2.14 -10.72 -1.35
CA LEU A 74 1.39 -11.38 -0.28
C LEU A 74 -0.13 -11.15 -0.40
N LEU A 75 -0.64 -11.13 -1.63
CA LEU A 75 -2.04 -10.85 -1.99
C LEU A 75 -2.56 -9.45 -1.62
N CYS A 76 -1.69 -8.58 -1.10
CA CYS A 76 -1.97 -7.20 -0.75
C CYS A 76 -1.40 -6.24 -1.80
N ARG A 77 -1.97 -5.03 -1.88
CA ARG A 77 -1.46 -3.93 -2.71
C ARG A 77 -0.86 -2.87 -1.79
N TYR A 78 0.34 -2.42 -2.13
CA TYR A 78 1.06 -1.39 -1.41
C TYR A 78 1.48 -0.29 -2.39
N LEU A 79 1.41 0.95 -1.95
CA LEU A 79 2.05 2.08 -2.58
C LEU A 79 3.49 2.14 -2.06
N ALA A 80 4.46 2.14 -2.98
CA ALA A 80 5.86 2.31 -2.63
C ALA A 80 6.23 3.81 -2.59
N GLU A 81 7.17 4.18 -1.74
CA GLU A 81 7.59 5.58 -1.59
C GLU A 81 8.35 6.12 -2.80
N HIS A 82 9.05 5.24 -3.53
CA HIS A 82 9.82 5.59 -4.72
C HIS A 82 9.58 4.57 -5.83
N ALA A 83 10.01 4.90 -7.05
CA ALA A 83 10.06 3.95 -8.16
C ALA A 83 10.76 2.64 -7.73
N VAL A 84 10.33 1.52 -8.30
CA VAL A 84 10.78 0.17 -7.88
C VAL A 84 12.30 0.04 -7.96
N GLU A 85 12.92 0.68 -8.94
CA GLU A 85 14.35 0.74 -9.20
C GLU A 85 15.13 1.48 -8.09
N HIS A 86 14.47 2.44 -7.44
CA HIS A 86 15.06 3.29 -6.42
C HIS A 86 14.78 2.82 -4.99
N LEU A 87 13.99 1.75 -4.80
CA LEU A 87 13.73 1.20 -3.47
C LEU A 87 15.01 0.59 -2.87
N ARG A 88 15.47 1.16 -1.76
CA ARG A 88 16.69 0.78 -1.06
C ARG A 88 16.43 -0.10 0.14
N CYS A 89 17.39 -0.96 0.44
CA CYS A 89 17.36 -1.82 1.60
C CYS A 89 17.26 -0.99 2.90
N VAL A 90 16.43 -1.44 3.84
CA VAL A 90 16.28 -0.79 5.17
C VAL A 90 17.27 -1.31 6.21
N ALA A 91 17.92 -2.43 5.94
CA ALA A 91 18.87 -3.06 6.86
C ALA A 91 20.12 -2.19 7.06
N GLN A 92 20.72 -2.36 8.23
CA GLN A 92 21.94 -1.71 8.65
C GLN A 92 23.18 -2.47 8.11
N THR A 93 24.15 -1.72 7.60
CA THR A 93 25.48 -2.25 7.23
C THR A 93 26.37 -2.44 8.48
N ARG A 94 27.51 -3.13 8.32
CA ARG A 94 28.52 -3.25 9.39
C ARG A 94 29.03 -1.89 9.90
N HIS A 95 29.04 -0.87 9.04
CA HIS A 95 29.43 0.51 9.37
C HIS A 95 28.27 1.34 9.96
N ARG A 96 27.18 0.71 10.38
CA ARG A 96 26.00 1.34 10.99
C ARG A 96 25.21 2.32 10.12
N HIS A 97 25.45 2.34 8.81
CA HIS A 97 24.66 3.12 7.84
C HIS A 97 23.58 2.27 7.16
N ARG A 98 22.53 2.92 6.62
CA ARG A 98 21.51 2.25 5.81
C ARG A 98 22.19 1.62 4.60
N CYS A 99 21.82 0.38 4.31
CA CYS A 99 22.34 -0.32 3.15
C CYS A 99 22.01 0.44 1.86
N PRO A 100 23.00 0.81 1.03
CA PRO A 100 22.77 1.54 -0.21
C PRO A 100 22.23 0.63 -1.33
N HIS A 101 22.27 -0.69 -1.15
CA HIS A 101 21.89 -1.64 -2.18
C HIS A 101 20.36 -1.64 -2.43
N PRO A 102 19.94 -1.78 -3.70
CA PRO A 102 18.53 -1.89 -4.03
C PRO A 102 17.93 -3.18 -3.46
N ILE A 103 16.62 -3.16 -3.21
CA ILE A 103 15.90 -4.37 -2.79
C ILE A 103 15.75 -5.39 -3.92
N ARG A 104 15.73 -4.90 -5.16
CA ARG A 104 15.71 -5.71 -6.36
C ARG A 104 17.09 -6.33 -6.58
N ALA A 105 17.12 -7.62 -6.88
CA ALA A 105 18.36 -8.28 -7.26
C ALA A 105 18.85 -7.73 -8.62
N LEU A 106 20.17 -7.51 -8.73
CA LEU A 106 20.82 -7.20 -10.02
C LEU A 106 20.61 -8.35 -11.02
N THR A 107 20.60 -9.57 -10.51
CA THR A 107 20.44 -10.81 -11.29
C THR A 107 19.42 -11.70 -10.57
N GLY A 108 18.31 -12.02 -11.24
CA GLY A 108 17.25 -12.88 -10.69
C GLY A 108 15.85 -12.47 -11.14
N PRO A 109 14.81 -13.26 -10.77
CA PRO A 109 13.44 -12.95 -11.12
C PRO A 109 13.01 -11.63 -10.47
N ALA A 110 12.68 -10.66 -11.32
CA ALA A 110 12.08 -9.40 -10.94
C ALA A 110 10.55 -9.54 -10.93
N GLY A 111 9.87 -8.61 -10.25
CA GLY A 111 8.43 -8.45 -10.42
C GLY A 111 8.08 -8.13 -11.88
N THR A 112 6.83 -8.37 -12.27
CA THR A 112 6.36 -8.08 -13.63
C THR A 112 5.33 -6.98 -13.58
N TRP A 113 5.45 -5.99 -14.45
CA TRP A 113 4.41 -4.99 -14.63
C TRP A 113 3.18 -5.61 -15.31
N ARG A 114 2.00 -5.45 -14.70
CA ARG A 114 0.72 -5.97 -15.19
C ARG A 114 -0.38 -4.94 -15.05
N LEU A 115 -1.31 -4.92 -15.99
CA LEU A 115 -2.57 -4.19 -15.85
C LEU A 115 -3.57 -5.08 -15.10
N LEU A 116 -3.98 -4.64 -13.91
CA LEU A 116 -4.94 -5.35 -13.07
C LEU A 116 -6.09 -4.41 -12.68
N PRO A 117 -7.31 -4.92 -12.45
CA PRO A 117 -8.44 -4.08 -12.04
C PRO A 117 -8.17 -3.33 -10.73
N THR A 118 -8.50 -2.04 -10.67
CA THR A 118 -8.47 -1.19 -9.44
C THR A 118 -9.54 -1.60 -8.42
N GLY A 119 -10.53 -2.38 -8.86
CA GLY A 119 -11.75 -2.69 -8.12
C GLY A 119 -11.54 -3.39 -6.77
N PRO A 120 -12.58 -3.34 -5.90
CA PRO A 120 -12.52 -3.92 -4.57
C PRO A 120 -12.28 -5.42 -4.64
N ARG A 121 -11.41 -5.96 -3.78
CA ARG A 121 -11.32 -7.41 -3.60
C ARG A 121 -12.42 -7.99 -2.71
N ARG A 122 -13.16 -7.16 -1.95
CA ARG A 122 -14.40 -7.47 -1.21
C ARG A 122 -14.92 -6.21 -0.48
N GLY A 123 -16.24 -5.95 -0.54
CA GLY A 123 -16.94 -5.06 0.40
C GLY A 123 -16.73 -3.54 0.29
N GLN A 124 -16.13 -3.02 -0.80
CA GLN A 124 -16.02 -1.56 -1.03
C GLN A 124 -17.00 -1.10 -2.12
N LEU A 125 -17.28 0.21 -2.16
CA LEU A 125 -18.10 0.86 -3.18
C LEU A 125 -17.64 0.47 -4.59
N ALA A 126 -18.57 0.39 -5.54
CA ALA A 126 -18.25 0.13 -6.94
C ALA A 126 -17.30 1.23 -7.45
N LEU A 127 -16.02 0.89 -7.54
CA LEU A 127 -15.03 1.72 -8.22
C LEU A 127 -15.24 1.57 -9.73
N PRO A 128 -15.00 2.62 -10.53
CA PRO A 128 -14.93 2.48 -11.98
C PRO A 128 -14.00 1.32 -12.34
N ASP A 129 -14.42 0.46 -13.27
CA ASP A 129 -13.66 -0.71 -13.73
C ASP A 129 -12.47 -0.26 -14.57
N VAL A 130 -11.46 0.27 -13.87
CA VAL A 130 -10.26 0.85 -14.46
C VAL A 130 -9.12 -0.13 -14.23
N LEU A 131 -8.37 -0.41 -15.29
CA LEU A 131 -7.11 -1.14 -15.17
C LEU A 131 -6.03 -0.21 -14.63
N MET A 132 -5.22 -0.72 -13.70
CA MET A 132 -4.06 -0.04 -13.16
C MET A 132 -2.79 -0.86 -13.36
N ALA A 133 -1.68 -0.17 -13.63
CA ALA A 133 -0.35 -0.75 -13.67
C ALA A 133 0.08 -1.12 -12.25
N ILE A 134 0.34 -2.40 -12.05
CA ILE A 134 0.80 -2.98 -10.80
C ILE A 134 2.11 -3.70 -11.07
N TYR A 135 3.09 -3.46 -10.20
CA TYR A 135 4.29 -4.30 -10.17
C TYR A 135 3.98 -5.57 -9.37
N ASP A 136 3.73 -6.66 -10.08
CA ASP A 136 3.28 -7.93 -9.51
C ASP A 136 4.47 -8.81 -9.10
N LEU A 137 4.60 -9.02 -7.79
CA LEU A 137 5.55 -9.93 -7.16
C LEU A 137 4.89 -11.27 -6.79
N GLY A 138 3.62 -11.49 -7.15
CA GLY A 138 2.87 -12.69 -6.76
C GLY A 138 3.46 -14.00 -7.31
N HIS A 139 4.23 -13.93 -8.39
CA HIS A 139 4.92 -15.09 -8.96
C HIS A 139 6.23 -15.45 -8.24
N LEU A 140 6.73 -14.58 -7.37
CA LEU A 140 7.92 -14.89 -6.57
C LEU A 140 7.61 -15.93 -5.50
N PRO A 141 8.57 -16.79 -5.13
CA PRO A 141 8.44 -17.66 -3.97
C PRO A 141 8.07 -16.87 -2.71
N TYR A 142 7.33 -17.49 -1.79
CA TYR A 142 6.84 -16.84 -0.56
C TYR A 142 7.95 -16.11 0.22
N ARG A 143 9.13 -16.74 0.39
CA ARG A 143 10.31 -16.10 1.01
C ARG A 143 10.74 -14.84 0.27
N GLY A 144 10.71 -14.85 -1.06
CA GLY A 144 11.00 -13.69 -1.90
C GLY A 144 10.01 -12.55 -1.64
N GLN A 145 8.71 -12.86 -1.53
CA GLN A 145 7.69 -11.87 -1.22
C GLN A 145 7.86 -11.28 0.20
N LEU A 146 8.20 -12.11 1.20
CA LEU A 146 8.52 -11.63 2.55
C LEU A 146 9.75 -10.72 2.57
N ARG A 147 10.80 -11.06 1.82
CA ARG A 147 11.98 -10.20 1.69
C ARG A 147 11.62 -8.84 1.11
N TRP A 148 10.81 -8.82 0.04
CA TRP A 148 10.30 -7.58 -0.55
C TRP A 148 9.45 -6.80 0.46
N ARG A 149 8.56 -7.47 1.21
CA ARG A 149 7.75 -6.85 2.28
C ARG A 149 8.60 -6.20 3.38
N ALA A 150 9.72 -6.83 3.73
CA ALA A 150 10.71 -6.31 4.68
C ALA A 150 11.66 -5.27 4.07
N GLN A 151 11.56 -5.01 2.75
CA GLN A 151 12.43 -4.08 2.02
C GLN A 151 13.93 -4.40 2.24
N ARG A 152 14.30 -5.69 2.15
CA ARG A 152 15.70 -6.14 2.29
C ARG A 152 16.31 -6.52 0.94
N CYS A 153 17.59 -6.19 0.74
CA CYS A 153 18.33 -6.64 -0.44
C CYS A 153 18.66 -8.14 -0.33
N PRO A 154 18.98 -8.83 -1.45
CA PRO A 154 19.33 -10.25 -1.43
C PRO A 154 20.48 -10.60 -0.49
N GLN A 155 21.46 -9.71 -0.34
CA GLN A 155 22.61 -9.91 0.54
C GLN A 155 22.21 -9.96 2.03
N HIS A 156 21.30 -9.08 2.46
CA HIS A 156 20.77 -9.08 3.84
C HIS A 156 19.68 -10.12 4.08
N ASP A 157 19.11 -10.70 3.03
CA ASP A 157 18.23 -11.88 3.13
C ASP A 157 19.04 -13.18 3.27
N ALA A 158 20.24 -13.25 2.68
CA ALA A 158 21.14 -14.40 2.78
C ALA A 158 21.85 -14.47 4.14
N ALA A 159 22.13 -13.32 4.78
CA ALA A 159 22.71 -13.23 6.12
C ALA A 159 21.76 -12.51 7.09
N PRO A 160 20.66 -13.18 7.51
CA PRO A 160 19.70 -12.60 8.44
C PRO A 160 20.36 -12.42 9.81
N GLY A 161 20.48 -11.18 10.25
CA GLY A 161 21.17 -10.81 11.50
C GLY A 161 21.40 -9.30 11.59
N ALA A 162 21.40 -8.60 10.46
CA ALA A 162 21.37 -7.15 10.43
C ALA A 162 20.01 -6.61 10.95
N ALA A 163 20.08 -5.65 11.87
CA ALA A 163 18.94 -4.86 12.31
C ALA A 163 18.47 -3.91 11.21
N ASP A 164 17.21 -3.48 11.25
CA ASP A 164 16.67 -2.47 10.34
C ASP A 164 16.97 -1.08 10.90
N LEU A 165 17.55 -0.21 10.06
CA LEU A 165 17.86 1.18 10.41
C LEU A 165 16.72 2.15 10.02
N ALA A 166 15.85 1.71 9.10
CA ALA A 166 14.67 2.44 8.67
C ALA A 166 13.45 1.52 8.68
N LEU A 167 12.25 2.09 8.73
CA LEU A 167 11.02 1.33 8.51
C LEU A 167 10.89 1.01 7.02
N ALA A 168 10.26 -0.12 6.71
CA ALA A 168 9.86 -0.41 5.33
C ALA A 168 8.81 0.61 4.88
N GLU A 169 9.10 1.30 3.79
CA GLU A 169 8.36 2.46 3.26
C GLU A 169 7.16 1.99 2.40
N TRP A 170 6.39 1.04 2.94
CA TRP A 170 5.19 0.48 2.32
C TRP A 170 3.93 1.11 2.90
N GLN A 171 3.15 1.79 2.07
CA GLN A 171 1.84 2.31 2.44
C GLN A 171 0.75 1.35 1.91
N PRO A 172 -0.22 0.90 2.71
CA PRO A 172 -1.36 0.14 2.19
C PRO A 172 -2.09 0.92 1.10
N PHE A 173 -2.31 0.29 -0.06
CA PHE A 173 -2.99 0.95 -1.17
C PHE A 173 -4.51 0.88 -1.01
N ASP A 174 -5.13 2.05 -0.91
CA ASP A 174 -6.56 2.27 -1.03
C ASP A 174 -6.85 3.05 -2.34
N PRO A 175 -7.63 2.48 -3.29
CA PRO A 175 -7.91 3.14 -4.57
C PRO A 175 -8.61 4.51 -4.45
N LEU A 176 -9.40 4.72 -3.39
CA LEU A 176 -10.10 5.98 -3.16
C LEU A 176 -9.15 7.06 -2.64
N LEU A 177 -8.26 6.69 -1.72
CA LEU A 177 -7.29 7.64 -1.13
C LEU A 177 -6.08 7.89 -2.05
N HIS A 178 -5.76 6.95 -2.93
CA HIS A 178 -4.54 6.99 -3.76
C HIS A 178 -4.85 7.05 -5.26
N ALA A 179 -5.99 7.64 -5.63
CA ALA A 179 -6.41 7.77 -7.04
C ALA A 179 -5.34 8.43 -7.92
N ALA A 180 -4.59 9.42 -7.39
CA ALA A 180 -3.49 10.09 -8.09
C ALA A 180 -2.32 9.15 -8.48
N HIS A 181 -2.22 7.98 -7.85
CA HIS A 181 -1.20 6.97 -8.13
C HIS A 181 -1.69 5.86 -9.07
N ILE A 182 -2.95 5.92 -9.51
CA ILE A 182 -3.51 4.99 -10.49
C ILE A 182 -2.97 5.36 -11.88
N ARG A 183 -2.15 4.48 -12.45
CA ARG A 183 -1.64 4.60 -13.81
C ARG A 183 -2.30 3.56 -14.69
N THR A 184 -2.95 3.97 -15.78
CA THR A 184 -3.71 3.06 -16.66
C THR A 184 -2.88 2.44 -17.79
N ARG A 185 -1.60 2.83 -17.90
CA ARG A 185 -0.64 2.33 -18.88
C ARG A 185 0.54 1.71 -18.16
N LEU A 186 1.10 0.65 -18.74
CA LEU A 186 2.35 0.07 -18.24
C LEU A 186 3.48 1.10 -18.43
N PRO A 187 4.44 1.16 -17.49
CA PRO A 187 5.65 1.96 -17.71
C PRO A 187 6.38 1.41 -18.93
N HIS A 188 6.66 2.29 -19.90
CA HIS A 188 7.42 1.91 -21.08
C HIS A 188 8.87 1.64 -20.65
N PRO A 189 9.51 0.57 -21.15
CA PRO A 189 10.97 0.48 -21.02
C PRO A 189 11.55 1.71 -21.70
N GLU A 190 12.43 2.44 -21.00
CA GLU A 190 13.13 3.59 -21.60
C GLU A 190 13.70 3.15 -22.95
N ALA A 191 13.26 3.83 -24.01
CA ALA A 191 13.79 3.59 -25.35
C ALA A 191 15.30 3.85 -25.28
N ARG A 192 16.09 2.77 -25.38
CA ARG A 192 17.53 2.81 -25.50
C ARG A 192 17.85 3.77 -26.64
N ARG A 193 18.30 4.99 -26.32
CA ARG A 193 18.77 5.94 -27.34
C ARG A 193 19.81 5.20 -28.19
N PRO A 194 19.60 5.03 -29.51
CA PRO A 194 20.66 4.53 -30.36
C PRO A 194 21.77 5.58 -30.33
N GLY A 195 22.84 5.27 -29.60
CA GLY A 195 24.05 6.08 -29.57
C GLY A 195 24.58 6.20 -30.99
N SER A 196 24.58 7.43 -31.47
CA SER A 196 25.24 7.89 -32.69
C SER A 196 26.70 7.44 -32.71
N ARG A 197 27.12 6.97 -33.90
CA ARG A 197 28.52 6.82 -34.29
C ARG A 197 29.33 8.09 -34.06
#